data_AF-A0A2P7TQ64-F1
#
_entry.id   AF-A0A2P7TQ64-F1
#
_cell.length_a   1.000
_cell.length_b   1.000
_cell.length_c   1.000
_cell.angle_alpha   90.00
_cell.angle_beta   90.00
_cell.angle_gamma   90.00
#
_symmetry.space_group_name_H-M   'P 1'
#
loop_
_entity.id
_entity.type
_entity.pdbx_description
1 polymer ?
#
loop_
_entity_poly.entity_id
_entity_poly.type
_entity_poly.pdbx_seq_one_letter_code
_entity_poly.pdbx_strand_id
1 'polypeptide(L)'
;MSKQQQKVLQKRFKPKFKIKKGDTVKVISGDDKGATGRVLTIDTKTGRALVEGVNKVFKHAKPSAKYPNGGIIELEAPVNISNLMLVDPKTGAPTRVGRKVVDGKIIRYAKKSGEELS
;
A
#
# COMPACT_ATOMS: atom_id res chain seq x y z
N MET A 1 -4.02 28.96 19.24
CA MET A 1 -4.83 27.72 19.14
C MET A 1 -4.28 26.69 20.11
N SER A 2 -5.12 26.07 20.94
CA SER A 2 -4.66 25.05 21.89
C SER A 2 -4.18 23.79 21.14
N LYS A 3 -3.21 23.06 21.70
CA LYS A 3 -2.72 21.78 21.12
C LYS A 3 -3.87 20.77 20.90
N GLN A 4 -4.94 20.84 21.71
CA GLN A 4 -6.13 20.02 21.56
C GLN A 4 -6.93 20.39 20.30
N GLN A 5 -7.14 21.68 20.02
CA GLN A 5 -7.84 22.16 18.83
C GLN A 5 -7.08 21.79 17.53
N GLN A 6 -5.75 21.91 17.53
CA GLN A 6 -4.91 21.51 16.40
C GLN A 6 -5.00 20.01 16.11
N LYS A 7 -5.07 19.17 17.16
CA LYS A 7 -5.17 17.71 17.03
C LYS A 7 -6.52 17.25 16.46
N VAL A 8 -7.60 17.93 16.82
CA VAL A 8 -8.94 17.69 16.25
C VAL A 8 -8.98 18.06 14.77
N LEU A 9 -8.40 19.20 14.39
CA LEU A 9 -8.32 19.64 13.00
C LEU A 9 -7.55 18.64 12.13
N GLN A 10 -6.38 18.17 12.60
CA GLN A 10 -5.57 17.18 11.88
C GLN A 10 -6.27 15.82 11.72
N LYS A 11 -7.11 15.41 12.69
CA LYS A 11 -7.86 14.14 12.62
C LYS A 11 -8.98 14.18 11.58
N ARG A 12 -9.60 15.35 11.35
CA ARG A 12 -10.72 15.51 10.42
C ARG A 12 -10.31 15.37 8.95
N PHE A 13 -9.12 15.86 8.58
CA PHE A 13 -8.64 15.87 7.20
C PHE A 13 -7.70 14.70 6.83
N LYS A 14 -7.56 13.69 7.70
CA LYS A 14 -6.67 12.55 7.41
C LYS A 14 -7.24 11.70 6.26
N PRO A 15 -6.48 11.46 5.17
CA PRO A 15 -6.93 10.62 4.07
C PRO A 15 -7.17 9.17 4.54
N LYS A 16 -8.27 8.57 4.07
CA LYS A 16 -8.65 7.18 4.38
C LYS A 16 -8.29 6.28 3.20
N PHE A 17 -7.28 5.43 3.39
CA PHE A 17 -6.86 4.46 2.38
C PHE A 17 -7.69 3.17 2.45
N LYS A 18 -7.83 2.50 1.30
CA LYS A 18 -8.59 1.24 1.16
C LYS A 18 -7.69 0.01 1.24
N ILE A 19 -6.39 0.20 1.04
CA ILE A 19 -5.34 -0.82 1.06
C ILE A 19 -4.70 -0.85 2.45
N LYS A 20 -4.35 -2.04 2.94
CA LYS A 20 -3.65 -2.30 4.20
C LYS A 20 -2.31 -3.00 3.95
N LYS A 21 -1.45 -2.99 4.95
CA LYS A 21 -0.23 -3.83 4.96
C LYS A 21 -0.63 -5.29 4.86
N GLY A 22 0.08 -6.04 4.02
CA GLY A 22 -0.15 -7.45 3.78
C GLY A 22 -1.10 -7.77 2.64
N ASP A 23 -1.83 -6.78 2.11
CA ASP A 23 -2.68 -6.93 0.94
C ASP A 23 -1.86 -7.23 -0.32
N THR A 24 -2.39 -8.06 -1.23
CA THR A 24 -1.84 -8.26 -2.57
C THR A 24 -2.44 -7.24 -3.53
N VAL A 25 -1.58 -6.49 -4.22
CA VAL A 25 -1.99 -5.40 -5.10
C VAL A 25 -1.40 -5.53 -6.49
N LYS A 26 -2.10 -4.96 -7.46
CA LYS A 26 -1.68 -4.83 -8.86
C LYS A 26 -1.48 -3.35 -9.18
N VAL A 27 -0.41 -3.05 -9.89
CA VAL A 27 -0.12 -1.70 -10.39
C VAL A 27 -0.97 -1.42 -11.63
N ILE A 28 -1.72 -0.32 -11.60
CA ILE A 28 -2.64 0.09 -12.67
C ILE A 28 -1.96 1.04 -13.66
N SER A 29 -1.06 1.88 -13.15
CA SER A 29 -0.41 2.97 -13.87
C SER A 29 1.01 3.20 -13.35
N GLY A 30 1.87 3.72 -14.24
CA GLY A 30 3.31 3.87 -13.99
C GLY A 30 4.14 2.86 -14.80
N ASP A 31 5.43 2.85 -14.55
CA ASP A 31 6.40 2.04 -15.30
C ASP A 31 6.18 0.54 -15.07
N ASP A 32 5.86 0.15 -13.83
CA ASP A 32 5.57 -1.25 -13.47
C ASP A 32 4.10 -1.65 -13.70
N LYS A 33 3.42 -1.03 -14.67
CA LYS A 33 2.00 -1.34 -14.94
C LYS A 33 1.80 -2.82 -15.21
N GLY A 34 0.87 -3.43 -14.48
CA GLY A 34 0.55 -4.85 -14.59
C GLY A 34 1.27 -5.75 -13.61
N ALA A 35 2.35 -5.29 -12.97
CA ALA A 35 3.03 -6.02 -11.92
C ALA A 35 2.12 -6.24 -10.71
N THR A 36 2.29 -7.37 -10.03
CA THR A 36 1.59 -7.72 -8.80
C THR A 36 2.59 -7.94 -7.68
N GLY A 37 2.27 -7.46 -6.49
CA GLY A 37 3.14 -7.64 -5.33
C GLY A 37 2.38 -7.45 -4.02
N ARG A 38 3.03 -7.84 -2.92
CA ARG A 38 2.48 -7.68 -1.57
C ARG A 38 2.87 -6.33 -0.99
N VAL A 39 1.95 -5.69 -0.27
CA VAL A 39 2.22 -4.43 0.41
C VAL A 39 3.01 -4.66 1.69
N LEU A 40 4.27 -4.21 1.72
CA LEU A 40 5.17 -4.33 2.86
C LEU A 40 4.87 -3.27 3.92
N THR A 41 4.73 -2.02 3.50
CA THR A 41 4.46 -0.88 4.38
C THR A 41 3.62 0.18 3.69
N ILE A 42 2.92 0.99 4.48
CA ILE A 42 2.13 2.12 4.00
C ILE A 42 2.50 3.36 4.81
N ASP A 43 2.95 4.39 4.12
CA ASP A 43 3.09 5.72 4.70
C ASP A 43 1.78 6.50 4.53
N THR A 44 1.01 6.55 5.61
CA THR A 44 -0.27 7.25 5.63
C THR A 44 -0.18 8.78 5.58
N LYS A 45 1.02 9.37 5.80
CA LYS A 45 1.21 10.82 5.72
C LYS A 45 1.39 11.26 4.27
N THR A 46 2.20 10.52 3.51
CA THR A 46 2.49 10.84 2.11
C THR A 46 1.57 10.11 1.13
N GLY A 47 0.80 9.13 1.59
CA GLY A 47 -0.11 8.35 0.74
C GLY A 47 0.62 7.39 -0.19
N ARG A 48 1.78 6.89 0.24
CA ARG A 48 2.59 5.94 -0.54
C ARG A 48 2.67 4.58 0.13
N ALA A 49 2.85 3.55 -0.67
CA ALA A 49 3.00 2.17 -0.23
C ALA A 49 4.28 1.57 -0.81
N LEU A 50 5.00 0.80 0.00
CA LEU A 50 6.10 -0.04 -0.45
C LEU A 50 5.54 -1.39 -0.85
N VAL A 51 5.73 -1.78 -2.10
CA VAL A 51 5.21 -3.03 -2.67
C VAL A 51 6.40 -3.87 -3.11
N GLU A 52 6.38 -5.15 -2.74
CA GLU A 52 7.42 -6.11 -3.08
C GLU A 52 7.55 -6.25 -4.60
N GLY A 53 8.79 -6.16 -5.10
CA GLY A 53 9.10 -6.35 -6.52
C GLY A 53 8.66 -5.24 -7.46
N VAL A 54 8.10 -4.15 -6.95
CA VAL A 54 7.60 -3.01 -7.73
C VAL A 54 8.47 -1.78 -7.48
N ASN A 55 8.72 -0.99 -8.52
CA ASN A 55 9.46 0.26 -8.49
C ASN A 55 10.86 0.08 -7.91
N LYS A 56 11.61 -0.84 -8.52
CA LYS A 56 12.97 -1.17 -8.08
C LYS A 56 13.93 -0.07 -8.53
N VAL A 57 14.73 0.41 -7.60
CA VAL A 57 15.72 1.45 -7.81
C VAL A 57 17.10 0.97 -7.43
N PHE A 58 18.09 1.32 -8.25
CA PHE A 58 19.49 1.05 -7.97
C PHE A 58 20.07 2.19 -7.16
N LYS A 59 20.51 1.89 -5.95
CA LYS A 59 21.18 2.84 -5.06
C LYS A 59 22.65 2.49 -4.94
N HIS A 60 23.50 3.44 -5.34
CA HIS A 60 24.93 3.38 -5.06
C HIS A 60 25.17 3.69 -3.58
N ALA A 61 25.65 2.72 -2.83
CA ALA A 61 25.86 2.85 -1.40
C ALA A 61 27.33 2.62 -1.04
N LYS A 62 27.86 3.50 -0.19
CA LYS A 62 29.13 3.27 0.48
C LYS A 62 29.00 2.09 1.47
N PRO A 63 30.08 1.33 1.71
CA PRO A 63 30.09 0.28 2.72
C PRO A 63 29.55 0.76 4.08
N SER A 64 28.69 -0.04 4.69
CA SER A 64 28.09 0.25 6.01
C SER A 64 27.79 -1.06 6.74
N ALA A 65 27.45 -1.02 8.04
CA ALA A 65 27.14 -2.22 8.82
C ALA A 65 26.00 -3.08 8.20
N LYS A 66 25.04 -2.44 7.50
CA LYS A 66 23.95 -3.13 6.80
C LYS A 66 24.37 -3.66 5.43
N TYR A 67 25.39 -3.07 4.82
CA TYR A 67 25.88 -3.40 3.48
C TYR A 67 27.43 -3.38 3.47
N PRO A 68 28.09 -4.42 4.02
CA PRO A 68 29.54 -4.42 4.24
C PRO A 68 30.37 -4.38 2.94
N ASN A 69 29.85 -4.97 1.86
CA ASN A 69 30.54 -5.01 0.57
C ASN A 69 30.38 -3.70 -0.23
N GLY A 70 29.50 -2.79 0.20
CA GLY A 70 29.14 -1.60 -0.59
C GLY A 70 28.59 -1.95 -1.98
N GLY A 71 28.57 -0.97 -2.89
CA GLY A 71 28.24 -1.18 -4.29
C GLY A 71 26.84 -0.76 -4.70
N ILE A 72 26.32 -1.39 -5.75
CA ILE A 72 24.98 -1.13 -6.29
C ILE A 72 23.99 -2.03 -5.56
N ILE A 73 23.08 -1.42 -4.82
CA ILE A 73 22.02 -2.12 -4.08
C ILE A 73 20.69 -1.91 -4.81
N GLU A 74 20.00 -2.99 -5.10
CA GLU A 74 18.62 -2.95 -5.59
C GLU A 74 17.66 -2.84 -4.40
N LEU A 75 16.81 -1.81 -4.40
CA LEU A 75 15.84 -1.55 -3.34
C LEU A 75 14.49 -1.22 -3.97
N GLU A 76 13.40 -1.61 -3.33
CA GLU A 76 12.07 -1.17 -3.72
C GLU A 76 11.85 0.29 -3.27
N ALA A 77 11.22 1.07 -4.14
CA ALA A 77 10.83 2.43 -3.87
C ALA A 77 9.30 2.56 -3.71
N PRO A 78 8.82 3.50 -2.88
CA PRO A 78 7.41 3.62 -2.59
C PRO A 78 6.61 4.12 -3.81
N VAL A 79 5.44 3.53 -4.04
CA VAL A 79 4.50 3.88 -5.10
C VAL A 79 3.28 4.59 -4.51
N ASN A 80 2.66 5.49 -5.28
CA ASN A 80 1.42 6.15 -4.84
C ASN A 80 0.27 5.13 -4.74
N ILE A 81 -0.48 5.17 -3.63
CA ILE A 81 -1.62 4.29 -3.38
C ILE A 81 -2.70 4.41 -4.46
N SER A 82 -2.82 5.57 -5.12
CA SER A 82 -3.77 5.76 -6.24
C SER A 82 -3.49 4.86 -7.44
N ASN A 83 -2.24 4.45 -7.63
CA ASN A 83 -1.81 3.62 -8.76
C ASN A 83 -1.93 2.12 -8.46
N LEU A 84 -2.41 1.76 -7.27
CA LEU A 84 -2.51 0.40 -6.79
C LEU A 84 -3.99 -0.03 -6.70
N MET A 85 -4.25 -1.26 -7.13
CA MET A 85 -5.54 -1.91 -6.98
C MET A 85 -5.40 -3.22 -6.22
N LEU A 86 -6.35 -3.53 -5.35
CA LEU A 86 -6.39 -4.83 -4.68
C LEU A 86 -6.63 -5.94 -5.69
N VAL A 87 -5.89 -7.03 -5.55
CA VAL A 87 -6.11 -8.25 -6.29
C VAL A 87 -7.13 -9.09 -5.51
N ASP A 88 -8.13 -9.56 -6.22
CA ASP A 88 -9.12 -10.50 -5.68
C ASP A 88 -8.46 -11.87 -5.40
N PRO A 89 -8.55 -12.40 -4.18
CA PRO A 89 -7.96 -13.70 -3.88
C PRO A 89 -8.53 -14.84 -4.73
N LYS A 90 -9.82 -14.82 -5.08
CA LYS A 90 -10.44 -15.88 -5.90
C LYS A 90 -10.28 -15.69 -7.40
N THR A 91 -10.40 -14.46 -7.90
CA THR A 91 -10.40 -14.22 -9.36
C THR A 91 -9.05 -13.80 -9.92
N GLY A 92 -8.10 -13.40 -9.07
CA GLY A 92 -6.82 -12.83 -9.50
C GLY A 92 -6.95 -11.49 -10.24
N ALA A 93 -8.16 -10.98 -10.41
CA ALA A 93 -8.43 -9.76 -11.13
C ALA A 93 -8.33 -8.55 -10.18
N PRO A 94 -7.97 -7.36 -10.71
CA PRO A 94 -8.02 -6.13 -9.92
C PRO A 94 -9.48 -5.80 -9.54
N THR A 95 -9.69 -5.49 -8.26
CA THR A 95 -11.02 -5.22 -7.68
C THR A 95 -11.08 -3.93 -6.89
N ARG A 96 -12.29 -3.39 -6.76
CA ARG A 96 -12.61 -2.30 -5.84
C ARG A 96 -13.05 -2.88 -4.50
N VAL A 97 -12.75 -2.17 -3.42
CA VAL A 97 -13.13 -2.55 -2.05
C VAL A 97 -14.53 -2.04 -1.70
N GLY A 98 -15.37 -2.93 -1.19
CA GLY A 98 -16.60 -2.63 -0.47
C GLY A 98 -16.43 -2.82 1.04
N ARG A 99 -17.39 -2.32 1.82
CA ARG A 99 -17.48 -2.55 3.27
C ARG A 99 -18.87 -3.09 3.57
N LYS A 100 -18.95 -4.17 4.36
CA LYS A 100 -20.19 -4.77 4.86
C LYS A 100 -20.12 -4.88 6.38
N VAL A 101 -21.26 -4.83 7.05
CA VAL A 101 -21.36 -5.11 8.48
C VAL A 101 -21.77 -6.56 8.63
N VAL A 102 -20.96 -7.35 9.32
CA VAL A 102 -21.24 -8.74 9.67
C VAL A 102 -20.95 -8.86 11.17
N ASP A 103 -21.93 -9.35 11.93
CA ASP A 103 -21.82 -9.54 13.38
C ASP A 103 -21.34 -8.29 14.14
N GLY A 104 -21.83 -7.11 13.73
CA GLY A 104 -21.45 -5.81 14.30
C GLY A 104 -20.04 -5.32 13.92
N LYS A 105 -19.26 -6.09 13.14
CA LYS A 105 -17.93 -5.70 12.66
C LYS A 105 -17.97 -5.27 11.20
N ILE A 106 -17.21 -4.23 10.88
CA ILE A 106 -17.07 -3.76 9.50
C ILE A 106 -15.97 -4.58 8.80
N ILE A 107 -16.37 -5.43 7.86
CA ILE A 107 -15.48 -6.27 7.06
C ILE A 107 -15.30 -5.65 5.67
N ARG A 108 -14.09 -5.76 5.11
CA ARG A 108 -13.81 -5.38 3.73
C ARG A 108 -14.14 -6.55 2.82
N TYR A 109 -14.72 -6.29 1.65
CA TYR A 109 -14.94 -7.33 0.65
C TYR A 109 -14.54 -6.86 -0.75
N ALA A 110 -14.15 -7.79 -1.62
CA ALA A 110 -13.88 -7.54 -3.02
C ALA A 110 -15.20 -7.42 -3.79
N LYS A 111 -15.44 -6.29 -4.48
CA LYS A 111 -16.72 -6.05 -5.17
C LYS A 111 -17.00 -7.00 -6.34
N LYS A 112 -16.00 -7.67 -6.92
CA LYS A 112 -16.22 -8.61 -8.04
C LYS A 112 -16.62 -10.00 -7.55
N SER A 113 -15.90 -10.56 -6.60
CA SER A 113 -16.16 -11.91 -6.06
C SER A 113 -17.12 -11.94 -4.86
N GLY A 114 -17.28 -10.81 -4.15
CA GLY A 114 -17.96 -10.77 -2.86
C GLY A 114 -17.13 -11.32 -1.70
N GLU A 115 -15.90 -11.74 -1.95
CA GLU A 115 -15.05 -12.42 -0.98
C GLU A 115 -14.45 -11.46 0.04
N GLU A 116 -14.18 -11.98 1.24
CA GLU A 116 -13.69 -11.18 2.36
C GLU A 116 -12.19 -10.88 2.22
N LEU A 117 -11.84 -9.61 2.44
CA LEU A 117 -10.47 -9.13 2.43
C LEU A 117 -10.05 -8.86 3.88
N SER A 118 -9.16 -9.69 4.41
CA SER A 118 -8.54 -9.49 5.74
C SER A 118 -7.74 -8.17 5.75
#